data_AF-A0A447PIY7-F1
#
_entry.id   AF-A0A447PIY7-F1
#
_cell.length_a   1.000
_cell.length_b   1.000
_cell.length_c   1.000
_cell.angle_alpha   90.00
_cell.angle_beta   90.00
_cell.angle_gamma   90.00
#
_symmetry.space_group_name_H-M   'P 1'
#
loop_
_entity.id
_entity.type
_entity.pdbx_description
1 polymer ?
#
loop_
_entity_poly.entity_id
_entity_poly.type
_entity_poly.pdbx_seq_one_letter_code
_entity_poly.pdbx_strand_id
1 'polypeptide(L)'
;MTTNRAFEIRSGYSHTLGANYDGEGVNFAIFSAHAERIELCLYDPSGEHEIARLELPEYTDEIWHGYVPKLQPGALYGYRVYGPYDPENGHRFNPNKLLIDPYARELVGDIQWNDAHFAYQLLHDDKDLTFDDQDSAPFTPKCRVIDPAEANWEDRQRPSIPWSNAIIYETHVKGFNPA
;
A
#
# COMPACT_ATOMS: atom_id res chain seq x y z
N MET A 1 -3.52 21.95 -16.75
CA MET A 1 -4.78 21.46 -17.36
C MET A 1 -4.94 20.02 -16.94
N THR A 2 -5.61 19.80 -15.80
CA THR A 2 -5.82 18.46 -15.23
C THR A 2 -6.93 17.81 -16.04
N THR A 3 -6.57 16.98 -17.02
CA THR A 3 -7.51 16.12 -17.71
C THR A 3 -8.14 15.22 -16.66
N ASN A 4 -9.43 15.43 -16.41
CA ASN A 4 -10.25 14.60 -15.53
C ASN A 4 -10.34 13.20 -16.15
N ARG A 5 -9.33 12.37 -15.90
CA ARG A 5 -9.26 11.02 -16.44
C ARG A 5 -10.15 10.17 -15.54
N ALA A 6 -11.35 9.85 -16.02
CA ALA A 6 -12.20 8.88 -15.35
C ALA A 6 -11.44 7.54 -15.31
N PHE A 7 -11.09 7.09 -14.10
CA PHE A 7 -10.52 5.77 -13.90
C PHE A 7 -11.66 4.75 -13.92
N GLU A 8 -11.44 3.62 -14.59
CA GLU A 8 -12.33 2.46 -14.62
C GLU A 8 -11.66 1.36 -13.80
N ILE A 9 -12.43 0.62 -13.00
CA ILE A 9 -11.98 -0.58 -12.31
C ILE A 9 -12.77 -1.80 -12.80
N ARG A 10 -12.06 -2.89 -13.08
CA ARG A 10 -12.59 -4.18 -13.55
C ARG A 10 -12.28 -5.26 -12.53
N SER A 11 -12.79 -6.47 -12.75
CA SER A 11 -12.65 -7.59 -11.83
C SER A 11 -11.21 -7.94 -11.45
N GLY A 12 -10.26 -7.91 -12.39
CA GLY A 12 -8.88 -8.31 -12.10
C GLY A 12 -8.75 -9.76 -11.65
N TYR A 13 -7.74 -10.07 -10.84
CA TYR A 13 -7.46 -11.41 -10.32
C TYR A 13 -6.88 -11.40 -8.90
N SER A 14 -7.15 -12.47 -8.14
CA SER A 14 -6.76 -12.61 -6.72
C SER A 14 -5.38 -13.25 -6.46
N HIS A 15 -4.84 -14.01 -7.41
CA HIS A 15 -3.73 -14.95 -7.15
C HIS A 15 -2.34 -14.31 -6.94
N THR A 16 -2.15 -13.05 -7.34
CA THR A 16 -0.89 -12.32 -7.09
C THR A 16 -1.20 -11.07 -6.30
N LEU A 17 -0.72 -11.02 -5.06
CA LEU A 17 -0.99 -9.93 -4.12
C LEU A 17 -0.18 -8.67 -4.45
N GLY A 18 -0.71 -7.54 -4.00
CA GLY A 18 -0.22 -6.19 -4.23
C GLY A 18 -0.58 -5.60 -5.59
N ALA A 19 0.03 -4.46 -5.91
CA ALA A 19 -0.09 -3.81 -7.22
C ALA A 19 0.88 -4.41 -8.26
N ASN A 20 0.34 -5.00 -9.32
CA ASN A 20 1.07 -5.71 -10.36
C ASN A 20 0.78 -5.10 -11.74
N TYR A 21 1.79 -4.45 -12.32
CA TYR A 21 1.73 -3.93 -13.68
C TYR A 21 1.96 -5.06 -14.70
N ASP A 22 1.14 -5.11 -15.74
CA ASP A 22 1.19 -6.16 -16.78
C ASP A 22 1.53 -5.63 -18.20
N GLY A 23 1.83 -4.34 -18.33
CA GLY A 23 2.06 -3.68 -19.63
C GLY A 23 0.85 -2.91 -20.17
N GLU A 24 -0.37 -3.25 -19.73
CA GLU A 24 -1.60 -2.60 -20.19
C GLU A 24 -2.34 -1.87 -19.05
N GLY A 25 -2.07 -2.23 -17.80
CA GLY A 25 -2.70 -1.66 -16.62
C GLY A 25 -2.14 -2.30 -15.35
N VAL A 26 -2.84 -2.09 -14.23
CA VAL A 26 -2.38 -2.57 -12.92
C VAL A 26 -3.48 -3.39 -12.26
N ASN A 27 -3.14 -4.63 -11.90
CA ASN A 27 -3.96 -5.46 -11.03
C ASN A 27 -3.63 -5.17 -9.56
N PHE A 28 -4.64 -4.94 -8.74
CA PHE A 28 -4.55 -4.77 -7.31
C PHE A 28 -5.20 -5.95 -6.62
N ALA A 29 -4.53 -6.56 -5.66
CA ALA A 29 -5.09 -7.62 -4.84
C ALA A 29 -4.59 -7.52 -3.39
N ILE A 30 -5.50 -7.49 -2.43
CA ILE A 30 -5.20 -7.32 -1.00
C ILE A 30 -6.04 -8.28 -0.16
N PHE A 31 -5.39 -8.95 0.78
CA PHE A 31 -6.05 -9.84 1.72
C PHE A 31 -6.76 -9.04 2.83
N SER A 32 -8.03 -9.35 3.09
CA SER A 32 -8.74 -8.93 4.30
C SER A 32 -10.01 -9.77 4.51
N ALA A 33 -9.96 -10.70 5.45
CA ALA A 33 -11.09 -11.61 5.77
C ALA A 33 -12.28 -10.92 6.46
N HIS A 34 -12.07 -9.75 7.08
CA HIS A 34 -13.08 -9.05 7.88
C HIS A 34 -13.47 -7.67 7.35
N ALA A 35 -12.89 -7.24 6.23
CA ALA A 35 -13.33 -6.00 5.59
C ALA A 35 -14.73 -6.18 5.00
N GLU A 36 -15.53 -5.13 5.07
CA GLU A 36 -16.83 -5.05 4.40
C GLU A 36 -16.73 -4.38 3.04
N ARG A 37 -15.71 -3.53 2.85
CA ARG A 37 -15.41 -2.82 1.60
C ARG A 37 -13.97 -2.33 1.60
N ILE A 38 -13.33 -2.33 0.44
CA ILE A 38 -12.00 -1.73 0.25
C ILE A 38 -12.05 -0.74 -0.89
N GLU A 39 -11.57 0.47 -0.62
CA GLU A 39 -11.40 1.52 -1.62
C GLU A 39 -9.90 1.72 -1.91
N LEU A 40 -9.54 1.64 -3.19
CA LEU A 40 -8.25 2.04 -3.74
C LEU A 40 -8.25 3.56 -3.94
N CYS A 41 -7.38 4.26 -3.22
CA CYS A 41 -7.15 5.69 -3.37
C CYS A 41 -5.94 5.93 -4.28
N LEU A 42 -6.14 6.63 -5.40
CA LEU A 42 -5.07 7.06 -6.30
C LEU A 42 -4.72 8.52 -6.05
N TYR A 43 -3.43 8.85 -6.12
CA TYR A 43 -2.91 10.19 -5.87
C TYR A 43 -2.21 10.76 -7.09
N ASP A 44 -2.13 12.09 -7.14
CA ASP A 44 -1.29 12.80 -8.11
C ASP A 44 0.21 12.48 -7.91
N PRO A 45 1.08 12.86 -8.86
CA PRO A 45 2.51 12.56 -8.73
C PRO A 45 3.21 13.20 -7.53
N SER A 46 2.65 14.25 -6.91
CA SER A 46 3.20 14.80 -5.66
C SER A 46 2.79 13.97 -4.44
N GLY A 47 1.72 13.16 -4.54
CA GLY A 47 1.18 12.36 -3.44
C GLY A 47 0.32 13.17 -2.47
N GLU A 48 0.04 14.44 -2.80
CA GLU A 48 -0.68 15.38 -1.93
C GLU A 48 -2.19 15.34 -2.18
N HIS A 49 -2.62 15.16 -3.44
CA HIS A 49 -4.03 15.20 -3.80
C HIS A 49 -4.52 13.84 -4.25
N GLU A 50 -5.60 13.36 -3.62
CA GLU A 50 -6.34 12.19 -4.11
C GLU A 50 -7.01 12.57 -5.43
N ILE A 51 -6.70 11.84 -6.50
CA ILE A 51 -7.23 12.07 -7.85
C ILE A 51 -8.35 11.09 -8.22
N ALA A 52 -8.45 9.97 -7.50
CA ALA A 52 -9.54 9.01 -7.66
C ALA A 52 -9.66 8.11 -6.44
N ARG A 53 -10.87 7.61 -6.24
CA ARG A 53 -11.19 6.57 -5.27
C ARG A 53 -12.06 5.52 -5.92
N LEU A 54 -11.61 4.26 -5.89
CA LEU A 54 -12.21 3.16 -6.63
C LEU A 54 -12.49 2.01 -5.66
N GLU A 55 -13.75 1.59 -5.54
CA GLU A 55 -14.09 0.39 -4.77
C GLU A 55 -13.56 -0.86 -5.48
N LEU A 56 -12.88 -1.75 -4.76
CA LEU A 56 -12.45 -3.04 -5.31
C LEU A 56 -13.68 -3.92 -5.55
N PRO A 57 -13.97 -4.31 -6.80
CA PRO A 57 -15.26 -4.90 -7.16
C PRO A 57 -15.42 -6.37 -6.78
N GLU A 58 -14.32 -7.10 -6.59
CA GLU A 58 -14.35 -8.56 -6.43
C GLU A 58 -13.71 -9.00 -5.12
N TYR A 59 -14.22 -10.12 -4.60
CA TYR A 59 -13.76 -10.76 -3.38
C TYR A 59 -13.73 -12.28 -3.58
N THR A 60 -12.52 -12.86 -3.63
CA THR A 60 -12.31 -14.30 -3.83
C THR A 60 -11.35 -14.81 -2.78
N ASP A 61 -11.74 -15.82 -2.00
CA ASP A 61 -10.90 -16.45 -0.95
C ASP A 61 -10.23 -15.42 -0.03
N GLU A 62 -11.01 -14.50 0.53
CA GLU A 62 -10.55 -13.46 1.46
C GLU A 62 -9.64 -12.38 0.84
N ILE A 63 -9.51 -12.39 -0.49
CA ILE A 63 -8.72 -11.43 -1.26
C ILE A 63 -9.66 -10.52 -2.03
N TRP A 64 -9.56 -9.22 -1.74
CA TRP A 64 -10.20 -8.16 -2.50
C TRP A 64 -9.34 -7.80 -3.70
N HIS A 65 -9.92 -7.69 -4.89
CA HIS A 65 -9.15 -7.41 -6.08
C HIS A 65 -9.89 -6.58 -7.13
N GLY A 66 -9.10 -5.93 -7.99
CA GLY A 66 -9.58 -5.15 -9.11
C GLY A 66 -8.45 -4.77 -10.06
N TYR A 67 -8.80 -4.45 -11.29
CA TYR A 67 -7.85 -4.07 -12.33
C TYR A 67 -8.15 -2.69 -12.88
N VAL A 68 -7.13 -1.83 -12.92
CA VAL A 68 -7.24 -0.46 -13.46
C VAL A 68 -6.50 -0.39 -14.80
N PRO A 69 -7.22 -0.40 -15.94
CA PRO A 69 -6.61 -0.32 -17.25
C PRO A 69 -5.85 0.99 -17.44
N LYS A 70 -4.74 0.95 -18.16
CA LYS A 70 -3.90 2.10 -18.54
C LYS A 70 -3.28 2.85 -17.36
N LEU A 71 -3.41 2.35 -16.14
CA LEU A 71 -2.58 2.79 -15.04
C LEU A 71 -1.14 2.34 -15.32
N GLN A 72 -0.17 3.17 -14.95
CA GLN A 72 1.24 2.98 -15.30
C GLN A 72 2.09 2.88 -14.04
N PRO A 73 3.28 2.25 -14.13
CA PRO A 73 4.31 2.37 -13.11
C PRO A 73 4.56 3.83 -12.73
N GLY A 74 4.87 4.06 -11.46
CA GLY A 74 4.98 5.39 -10.88
C GLY A 74 3.68 5.94 -10.27
N ALA A 75 2.51 5.34 -10.56
CA ALA A 75 1.25 5.72 -9.93
C ALA A 75 1.32 5.55 -8.40
N LEU A 76 0.82 6.56 -7.68
CA LEU A 76 0.80 6.58 -6.22
C LEU A 76 -0.57 6.14 -5.72
N TYR A 77 -0.60 5.28 -4.71
CA TYR A 77 -1.82 4.73 -4.17
C TYR A 77 -1.76 4.42 -2.67
N GLY A 78 -2.93 4.19 -2.09
CA GLY A 78 -3.14 3.60 -0.77
C GLY A 78 -4.55 3.01 -0.67
N TYR A 79 -4.89 2.44 0.48
CA TYR A 79 -6.20 1.82 0.71
C TYR A 79 -6.97 2.49 1.83
N ARG A 80 -8.30 2.54 1.68
CA ARG A 80 -9.23 2.75 2.80
C ARG A 80 -10.04 1.49 2.98
N VAL A 81 -10.02 0.94 4.19
CA VAL A 81 -10.65 -0.34 4.50
C VAL A 81 -11.77 -0.12 5.48
N TYR A 82 -12.97 -0.49 5.06
CA TYR A 82 -14.21 -0.42 5.83
C TYR A 82 -14.48 -1.76 6.51
N GLY A 83 -15.12 -1.70 7.66
CA GLY A 83 -15.53 -2.87 8.42
C GLY A 83 -15.93 -2.45 9.84
N PRO A 84 -16.16 -3.43 10.74
CA PRO A 84 -16.55 -3.15 12.11
C PRO A 84 -15.47 -2.40 12.90
N TYR A 85 -15.89 -1.38 13.65
CA TYR A 85 -15.08 -0.83 14.73
C TYR A 85 -15.64 -1.33 16.06
N ASP A 86 -15.10 -2.45 16.51
CA ASP A 86 -15.43 -3.13 17.76
C ASP A 86 -14.11 -3.51 18.47
N PRO A 87 -13.47 -2.52 19.14
CA PRO A 87 -12.15 -2.70 19.76
C PRO A 87 -12.11 -3.80 20.81
N GLU A 88 -13.22 -4.08 21.50
CA GLU A 88 -13.31 -5.11 22.53
C GLU A 88 -13.18 -6.52 21.93
N ASN A 89 -13.63 -6.71 20.68
CA ASN A 89 -13.47 -7.95 19.92
C ASN A 89 -12.29 -7.89 18.92
N GLY A 90 -11.46 -6.85 18.99
CA GLY A 90 -10.26 -6.69 18.18
C GLY A 90 -10.49 -6.13 16.77
N HIS A 91 -11.74 -5.83 16.39
CA HIS A 91 -12.04 -5.20 15.11
C HIS A 91 -11.78 -3.70 15.17
N ARG A 92 -10.87 -3.19 14.35
CA ARG A 92 -10.40 -1.79 14.39
C ARG A 92 -10.39 -1.13 13.03
N PHE A 93 -11.39 -1.46 12.20
CA PHE A 93 -11.51 -0.87 10.87
C PHE A 93 -11.83 0.62 10.99
N ASN A 94 -10.99 1.46 10.40
CA ASN A 94 -11.21 2.90 10.36
C ASN A 94 -10.87 3.42 8.96
N PRO A 95 -11.89 3.67 8.11
CA PRO A 95 -11.66 4.10 6.73
C PRO A 95 -11.12 5.53 6.64
N ASN A 96 -11.08 6.30 7.73
CA ASN A 96 -10.46 7.64 7.74
C ASN A 96 -8.93 7.54 7.70
N LYS A 97 -8.37 6.36 8.03
CA LYS A 97 -6.93 6.11 7.98
C LYS A 97 -6.56 5.55 6.62
N LEU A 98 -5.67 6.25 5.92
CA LEU A 98 -5.06 5.74 4.70
C LEU A 98 -4.07 4.63 5.09
N LEU A 99 -4.25 3.46 4.50
CA LEU A 99 -3.42 2.29 4.73
C LEU A 99 -2.43 2.08 3.59
N ILE A 100 -1.25 1.61 3.97
CA ILE A 100 -0.22 1.13 3.07
C ILE A 100 -0.58 -0.29 2.63
N ASP A 101 -0.37 -0.61 1.36
CA ASP A 101 -0.45 -1.97 0.86
C ASP A 101 0.64 -2.83 1.54
N PRO A 102 0.29 -3.89 2.28
CA PRO A 102 1.27 -4.77 2.89
C PRO A 102 2.19 -5.47 1.87
N TYR A 103 1.83 -5.46 0.59
CA TYR A 103 2.61 -6.00 -0.53
C TYR A 103 3.26 -4.90 -1.38
N ALA A 104 3.25 -3.64 -0.94
CA ALA A 104 3.94 -2.55 -1.62
C ALA A 104 5.44 -2.85 -1.77
N ARG A 105 5.97 -2.62 -2.97
CA ARG A 105 7.39 -2.82 -3.28
C ARG A 105 8.22 -1.54 -3.15
N GLU A 106 7.55 -0.39 -3.10
CA GLU A 106 8.15 0.92 -2.89
C GLU A 106 7.16 1.83 -2.17
N LEU A 107 7.68 2.62 -1.22
CA LEU A 107 6.96 3.67 -0.51
C LEU A 107 7.56 5.03 -0.85
N VAL A 108 6.71 6.04 -0.96
CA VAL A 108 7.06 7.39 -1.39
C VAL A 108 6.69 8.38 -0.30
N GLY A 109 7.68 9.17 0.10
CA GLY A 109 7.58 10.11 1.21
C GLY A 109 7.95 9.49 2.55
N ASP A 110 8.23 10.35 3.51
CA ASP A 110 8.44 9.97 4.90
C ASP A 110 7.13 10.02 5.68
N ILE A 111 7.06 9.25 6.77
CA ILE A 111 5.96 9.42 7.72
C ILE A 111 6.06 10.78 8.40
N GLN A 112 5.02 11.60 8.24
CA GLN A 112 4.88 12.82 9.03
C GLN A 112 4.10 12.47 10.28
N TRP A 113 4.74 12.50 11.45
CA TRP A 113 4.08 12.14 12.70
C TRP A 113 2.92 13.10 12.99
N ASN A 114 1.73 12.55 13.16
CA ASN A 114 0.49 13.27 13.40
C ASN A 114 -0.52 12.38 14.13
N ASP A 115 -1.33 12.98 15.02
CA ASP A 115 -2.35 12.26 15.79
C ASP A 115 -3.42 11.61 14.89
N ALA A 116 -3.63 12.14 13.68
CA ALA A 116 -4.55 11.57 12.70
C ALA A 116 -4.17 10.15 12.25
N HIS A 117 -2.93 9.69 12.49
CA HIS A 117 -2.55 8.29 12.21
C HIS A 117 -3.20 7.28 13.15
N PHE A 118 -3.64 7.70 14.32
CA PHE A 118 -4.28 6.81 15.28
C PHE A 118 -5.75 6.59 14.90
N ALA A 119 -6.20 5.33 14.92
CA ALA A 119 -7.60 4.96 14.68
C ALA A 119 -8.56 5.44 15.79
N TYR A 120 -8.01 5.93 16.89
CA TYR A 120 -8.67 6.35 18.12
C TYR A 120 -8.11 7.70 18.57
N GLN A 121 -8.84 8.40 19.43
CA GLN A 121 -8.46 9.70 19.94
C GLN A 121 -7.37 9.54 21.01
N LEU A 122 -6.12 9.91 20.67
CA LEU A 122 -4.93 9.60 21.46
C LEU A 122 -4.99 10.09 22.92
N LEU A 123 -5.62 11.25 23.15
CA LEU A 123 -5.69 11.92 24.45
C LEU A 123 -7.02 11.70 25.19
N HIS A 124 -7.88 10.82 24.68
CA HIS A 124 -9.18 10.53 25.31
C HIS A 124 -9.03 9.55 26.49
N ASP A 125 -9.85 9.72 27.52
CA ASP A 125 -9.82 8.88 28.73
C ASP A 125 -10.09 7.39 28.43
N ASP A 126 -11.02 7.12 27.51
CA ASP A 126 -11.34 5.78 27.00
C ASP A 126 -10.30 5.23 26.00
N LYS A 127 -9.21 5.96 25.73
CA LYS A 127 -8.04 5.54 24.93
C LYS A 127 -8.44 4.91 23.59
N ASP A 128 -7.99 3.67 23.35
CA ASP A 128 -8.11 2.90 22.13
C ASP A 128 -9.49 2.29 21.90
N LEU A 129 -10.45 2.54 22.80
CA LEU A 129 -11.86 2.21 22.59
C LEU A 129 -12.60 3.27 21.77
N THR A 130 -12.04 4.48 21.69
CA THR A 130 -12.64 5.58 20.93
C THR A 130 -12.41 5.44 19.42
N PHE A 131 -13.17 6.19 18.64
CA PHE A 131 -13.02 6.29 17.20
C PHE A 131 -12.56 7.70 16.83
N ASP A 132 -11.50 7.81 16.04
CA ASP A 132 -11.02 9.08 15.48
C ASP A 132 -11.38 9.20 14.00
N ASP A 133 -12.01 10.30 13.62
CA ASP A 133 -12.52 10.55 12.26
C ASP A 133 -11.59 11.42 11.40
N GLN A 134 -10.42 11.79 11.90
CA GLN A 134 -9.46 12.62 11.15
C GLN A 134 -8.84 11.83 10.00
N ASP A 135 -8.65 12.50 8.87
CA ASP A 135 -8.00 11.90 7.70
C ASP A 135 -6.48 11.83 7.87
N SER A 136 -5.90 10.62 7.78
CA SER A 136 -4.45 10.42 7.88
C SER A 136 -3.72 10.57 6.53
N ALA A 137 -4.45 10.67 5.42
CA ALA A 137 -3.86 10.69 4.07
C ALA A 137 -2.78 11.76 3.84
N PRO A 138 -2.90 13.01 4.35
CA PRO A 138 -1.86 14.03 4.16
C PRO A 138 -0.51 13.67 4.81
N PHE A 139 -0.53 12.80 5.82
CA PHE A 139 0.64 12.48 6.66
C PHE A 139 1.20 11.09 6.41
N THR A 140 0.50 10.26 5.63
CA THR A 140 0.84 8.86 5.36
C THR A 140 1.62 8.77 4.05
N PRO A 141 2.76 8.06 3.99
CA PRO A 141 3.46 7.83 2.73
C PRO A 141 2.59 7.03 1.76
N LYS A 142 2.83 7.20 0.45
CA LYS A 142 2.05 6.53 -0.59
C LYS A 142 2.79 5.30 -1.10
N CYS A 143 2.06 4.26 -1.46
CA CYS A 143 2.63 3.12 -2.18
C CYS A 143 2.87 3.53 -3.63
N ARG A 144 3.94 3.03 -4.27
CA ARG A 144 4.18 3.22 -5.70
C ARG A 144 4.01 1.92 -6.45
N VAL A 145 3.29 1.97 -7.56
CA VAL A 145 3.29 0.88 -8.55
C VAL A 145 4.67 0.86 -9.21
N ILE A 146 5.35 -0.29 -9.17
CA ILE A 146 6.64 -0.47 -9.84
C ILE A 146 6.50 -1.28 -11.13
N ASP A 147 7.42 -1.10 -12.06
CA ASP A 147 7.61 -2.04 -13.16
C ASP A 147 8.63 -3.11 -12.74
N PRO A 148 8.24 -4.38 -12.60
CA PRO A 148 9.19 -5.44 -12.29
C PRO A 148 10.25 -5.65 -13.37
N ALA A 149 10.02 -5.21 -14.61
CA ALA A 149 10.95 -5.34 -15.73
C ALA A 149 12.01 -4.23 -15.79
N GLU A 150 11.87 -3.13 -15.04
CA GLU A 150 12.86 -2.02 -15.03
C GLU A 150 14.22 -2.45 -14.45
N ALA A 151 14.24 -3.44 -13.56
CA ALA A 151 15.47 -3.95 -13.00
C ALA A 151 16.20 -4.87 -14.01
N ASN A 152 17.08 -4.29 -14.83
CA ASN A 152 17.96 -5.03 -15.72
C ASN A 152 19.10 -5.71 -14.93
N TRP A 153 18.82 -6.90 -14.38
CA TRP A 153 19.84 -7.74 -13.76
C TRP A 153 20.67 -8.44 -14.85
N GLU A 154 21.62 -7.71 -15.44
CA GLU A 154 22.57 -8.28 -16.42
C GLU A 154 23.54 -9.29 -15.77
N ASP A 155 23.76 -9.19 -14.46
CA ASP A 155 24.64 -10.10 -13.74
C ASP A 155 23.85 -11.29 -13.15
N ARG A 156 23.86 -12.40 -13.89
CA ARG A 156 23.25 -13.67 -13.47
C ARG A 156 24.18 -14.52 -12.61
N GLN A 157 25.40 -14.09 -12.31
CA GLN A 157 26.36 -14.91 -11.57
C GLN A 157 26.22 -14.70 -10.06
N ARG A 158 25.17 -15.27 -9.47
CA ARG A 158 25.09 -15.39 -8.00
C ARG A 158 26.18 -16.33 -7.51
N PRO A 159 27.14 -15.89 -6.66
CA PRO A 159 28.14 -16.78 -6.11
C PRO A 159 27.46 -17.82 -5.20
N SER A 160 27.67 -19.11 -5.49
CA SER A 160 27.22 -20.20 -4.63
C SER A 160 28.39 -20.66 -3.75
N ILE A 161 28.58 -20.00 -2.61
CA ILE A 161 29.68 -20.29 -1.69
C ILE A 161 29.25 -21.42 -0.73
N PRO A 162 29.95 -22.57 -0.71
CA PRO A 162 29.67 -23.63 0.26
C PRO A 162 29.81 -23.12 1.70
N TRP A 163 28.94 -23.57 2.61
CA TRP A 163 28.96 -23.15 4.02
C TRP A 163 30.31 -23.33 4.71
N SER A 164 31.06 -24.38 4.39
CA SER A 164 32.40 -24.62 4.93
C SER A 164 33.43 -23.54 4.56
N ASN A 165 33.16 -22.79 3.49
CA ASN A 165 34.02 -21.75 2.95
C ASN A 165 33.42 -20.36 3.17
N ALA A 166 32.23 -20.26 3.77
CA ALA A 166 31.53 -19.00 3.97
C ALA A 166 32.12 -18.24 5.17
N ILE A 167 32.42 -16.95 4.96
CA ILE A 167 32.75 -15.99 6.01
C ILE A 167 31.70 -14.88 5.93
N ILE A 168 30.96 -14.67 7.02
CA ILE A 168 29.88 -13.68 7.08
C ILE A 168 30.45 -12.34 7.55
N TYR A 169 30.12 -11.27 6.83
CA TYR A 169 30.44 -9.90 7.21
C TYR A 169 29.14 -9.13 7.46
N GLU A 170 28.81 -8.91 8.74
CA GLU A 170 27.68 -8.08 9.14
C GLU A 170 28.04 -6.59 9.02
N THR A 171 27.20 -5.82 8.33
CA THR A 171 27.44 -4.40 8.15
C THR A 171 26.13 -3.61 8.08
N HIS A 172 26.16 -2.38 8.61
CA HIS A 172 25.06 -1.45 8.48
C HIS A 172 25.24 -0.63 7.19
N VAL A 173 24.28 -0.68 6.26
CA VAL A 173 24.37 -0.01 4.94
C VAL A 173 24.83 1.46 5.06
N LYS A 174 24.14 2.26 5.91
CA LYS A 174 24.52 3.66 6.18
C LYS A 174 25.86 3.84 6.92
N GLY A 175 26.15 3.01 7.93
CA GLY A 175 27.37 3.14 8.73
C GLY A 175 28.63 2.69 8.01
N PHE A 176 28.48 1.78 7.04
CA PHE A 176 29.57 1.27 6.22
C PHE A 176 30.18 2.33 5.31
N ASN A 177 29.34 3.20 4.75
CA ASN A 177 29.77 4.34 3.95
C ASN A 177 28.91 5.57 4.27
N PRO A 178 29.30 6.36 5.29
CA PRO A 178 28.51 7.50 5.78
C PRO A 178 28.64 8.78 4.93
N ALA A 179 29.30 8.70 3.77
CA ALA A 179 29.51 9.82 2.85
C ALA A 179 28.22 10.29 2.17
#